data_AF-A0A2S9G961-F1
#
_entry.id   AF-A0A2S9G961-F1
#
_cell.length_a   1.000
_cell.length_b   1.000
_cell.length_c   1.000
_cell.angle_alpha   90.00
_cell.angle_beta   90.00
_cell.angle_gamma   90.00
#
_symmetry.space_group_name_H-M   'P 1'
#
loop_
_entity.id
_entity.type
_entity.pdbx_description
1 polymer ?
#
loop_
_entity_poly.entity_id
_entity_poly.type
_entity_poly.pdbx_seq_one_letter_code
_entity_poly.pdbx_strand_id
1 'polypeptide(L)'
;QAQTGVWDVRASFLPAIYFEGVGMAGGISVLLPPQPADDAIAGRVIGGLDGLIITGGRDVDPAAYGAQRHPATDEPVSDSQARDV
;
A
#
# COMPACT_ATOMS: atom_id res chain seq x y z
N GLN A 1 -11.48 5.93 -0.85
CA GLN A 1 -12.21 7.20 -0.70
C GLN A 1 -12.18 7.61 0.76
N ALA A 2 -11.98 8.88 1.04
CA ALA A 2 -11.96 9.42 2.40
C ALA A 2 -12.99 10.54 2.49
N GLN A 3 -13.83 10.53 3.53
CA GLN A 3 -14.72 11.65 3.83
C GLN A 3 -14.25 12.30 5.13
N THR A 4 -13.69 13.51 5.02
CA THR A 4 -13.29 14.32 6.18
C THR A 4 -13.89 15.71 6.05
N GLY A 5 -14.97 15.98 6.79
CA GLY A 5 -15.70 17.24 6.68
C GLY A 5 -16.32 17.44 5.29
N VAL A 6 -15.95 18.53 4.62
CA VAL A 6 -16.49 18.93 3.29
C VAL A 6 -15.78 18.27 2.10
N TRP A 7 -14.75 17.48 2.35
CA TRP A 7 -13.91 16.90 1.30
C TRP A 7 -14.28 15.44 1.05
N ASP A 8 -14.81 15.16 -0.13
CA ASP A 8 -14.96 13.83 -0.71
C ASP A 8 -13.92 13.67 -1.82
N VAL A 9 -12.72 13.25 -1.42
CA VAL A 9 -11.58 13.10 -2.32
C VAL A 9 -10.89 11.76 -2.11
N ARG A 10 -10.25 11.27 -3.17
CA ARG A 10 -9.43 10.06 -3.09
C ARG A 10 -8.20 10.37 -2.26
N ALA A 11 -8.13 9.80 -1.07
CA ALA A 11 -6.96 9.85 -0.20
C ALA A 11 -6.42 8.45 0.08
N SER A 12 -5.13 8.40 0.43
CA SER A 12 -4.46 7.21 0.94
C SER A 12 -4.13 7.44 2.41
N PHE A 13 -4.39 6.44 3.25
CA PHE A 13 -4.09 6.49 4.67
C PHE A 13 -3.08 5.42 5.03
N LEU A 14 -2.20 5.76 5.95
CA LEU A 14 -1.30 4.83 6.58
C LEU A 14 -1.38 5.01 8.10
N PRO A 15 -1.61 3.93 8.87
CA PRO A 15 -1.56 4.00 10.33
C PRO A 15 -0.22 4.58 10.82
N ALA A 16 -0.29 5.51 11.77
CA ALA A 16 0.89 6.25 12.23
C ALA A 16 2.01 5.36 12.77
N ILE A 17 1.63 4.23 13.37
CA ILE A 17 2.55 3.24 13.95
C ILE A 17 3.68 2.82 13.00
N TYR A 18 3.44 2.78 11.68
CA TYR A 18 4.46 2.39 10.71
C TYR A 18 5.58 3.42 10.57
N PHE A 19 5.27 4.71 10.55
CA PHE A 19 6.28 5.76 10.40
C PHE A 19 6.77 6.32 11.74
N GLU A 20 5.97 6.23 12.80
CA GLU A 20 6.42 6.53 14.17
C GLU A 20 7.53 5.56 14.61
N GLY A 21 7.39 4.27 14.32
CA GLY A 21 8.42 3.27 14.62
C GLY A 21 9.78 3.58 13.98
N VAL A 22 9.77 4.05 12.72
CA VAL A 22 10.98 4.49 12.00
C VAL A 22 11.61 5.70 12.69
N GLY A 23 10.82 6.71 13.03
CA GLY A 23 11.30 7.91 13.73
C GLY A 23 11.89 7.60 15.10
N MET A 24 11.25 6.70 15.88
CA MET A 24 11.78 6.26 17.18
C MET A 24 13.10 5.51 17.06
N ALA A 25 13.33 4.80 15.95
CA ALA A 25 14.60 4.14 15.65
C ALA A 25 15.68 5.10 15.11
N GLY A 26 15.37 6.39 14.96
CA GLY A 26 16.28 7.41 14.41
C GLY A 26 16.34 7.46 12.88
N GLY A 27 15.42 6.80 12.18
CA GLY A 27 15.32 6.82 10.72
C GLY A 27 14.46 7.96 10.17
N ILE A 28 14.55 8.17 8.85
CA ILE A 28 13.72 9.13 8.12
C ILE A 28 12.68 8.34 7.31
N SER A 29 11.40 8.55 7.60
CA SER A 29 10.31 7.87 6.88
C SER A 29 9.94 8.58 5.58
N VAL A 30 9.86 7.84 4.48
CA VAL A 30 9.29 8.29 3.19
C VAL A 30 7.99 7.52 2.95
N LEU A 31 6.88 8.24 2.75
CA LEU A 31 5.60 7.63 2.41
C LEU A 31 5.47 7.47 0.90
N LEU A 32 5.22 6.24 0.45
CA LEU A 32 4.98 5.91 -0.96
C LEU A 32 3.47 5.75 -1.18
N PRO A 33 2.80 6.68 -1.90
CA PRO A 33 1.40 6.53 -2.21
C PRO A 33 1.21 5.42 -3.25
N PRO A 34 0.05 4.73 -3.25
CA PRO A 34 -0.36 3.88 -4.36
C PRO A 34 -0.38 4.70 -5.66
N GLN A 35 0.40 4.26 -6.64
CA GLN A 35 0.55 4.95 -7.92
C GLN A 35 0.93 3.92 -8.99
N PRO A 36 0.63 4.18 -10.27
CA PRO A 36 1.14 3.35 -11.36
C PRO A 36 2.67 3.29 -11.33
N ALA A 37 3.23 2.09 -11.43
CA ALA A 37 4.66 1.87 -11.48
C ALA A 37 4.96 0.65 -12.36
N ASP A 38 6.03 0.76 -13.15
CA ASP A 38 6.67 -0.39 -13.81
C ASP A 38 7.98 -0.73 -13.09
N ASP A 39 8.67 -1.78 -13.54
CA ASP A 39 9.94 -2.23 -12.95
C ASP A 39 11.02 -1.14 -12.92
N ALA A 40 11.03 -0.24 -13.91
CA ALA A 40 12.01 0.83 -13.98
C ALA A 40 11.74 1.93 -12.94
N ILE A 41 10.47 2.30 -12.77
CA ILE A 41 10.02 3.24 -11.73
C ILE A 41 10.30 2.64 -10.34
N ALA A 42 9.90 1.38 -10.12
CA ALA A 42 10.13 0.68 -8.87
C ALA A 42 11.62 0.61 -8.54
N GLY A 43 12.46 0.22 -9.51
CA GLY A 43 13.91 0.17 -9.35
C GLY A 43 14.53 1.52 -8.97
N ARG A 44 14.07 2.62 -9.58
CA ARG A 44 14.53 3.97 -9.22
C ARG A 44 14.15 4.35 -7.79
N VAL A 45 12.91 4.06 -7.38
CA VAL A 45 12.44 4.39 -6.03
C VAL A 45 13.22 3.59 -5.00
N ILE A 46 13.30 2.26 -5.17
CA ILE A 46 13.98 1.37 -4.23
C ILE A 46 15.48 1.68 -4.16
N GLY A 47 16.11 2.04 -5.29
CA GLY A 47 17.53 2.42 -5.32
C GLY A 47 17.88 3.66 -4.50
N GLY A 48 16.89 4.47 -4.09
CA GLY A 48 17.07 5.63 -3.21
C GLY A 48 16.70 5.40 -1.75
N LEU A 49 16.33 4.18 -1.36
CA LEU A 49 15.89 3.84 0.00
C LEU A 49 16.86 2.89 0.69
N ASP A 50 17.15 3.13 1.96
CA ASP A 50 17.98 2.24 2.79
C ASP A 50 17.21 1.00 3.28
N GLY A 51 15.87 1.03 3.21
CA GLY A 51 15.00 -0.04 3.66
C GLY A 51 13.57 0.16 3.20
N LEU A 52 12.81 -0.95 3.16
CA LEU A 52 11.41 -0.96 2.76
C LEU A 52 10.57 -1.62 3.86
N ILE A 53 9.50 -0.94 4.29
CA ILE A 53 8.49 -1.46 5.21
C ILE A 53 7.23 -1.76 4.41
N ILE A 54 6.82 -3.02 4.40
CA ILE A 54 5.53 -3.42 3.85
C ILE A 54 4.49 -3.31 4.97
N THR A 55 3.51 -2.44 4.77
CA THR A 55 2.45 -2.22 5.74
C THR A 55 1.30 -3.18 5.51
N GLY A 56 0.56 -3.50 6.58
CA GLY A 56 -0.70 -4.22 6.45
C GLY A 56 -1.74 -3.45 5.62
N GLY A 57 -2.75 -4.17 5.14
CA GLY A 57 -3.81 -3.65 4.30
C GLY A 57 -4.87 -4.72 4.07
N ARG A 58 -5.66 -4.55 3.00
CA ARG A 58 -6.58 -5.59 2.52
C ARG A 58 -5.80 -6.77 1.97
N ASP A 59 -6.47 -7.92 1.89
CA ASP A 59 -5.91 -9.10 1.26
C ASP A 59 -5.61 -8.87 -0.23
N VAL A 60 -4.53 -9.49 -0.70
CA VAL A 60 -4.21 -9.63 -2.13
C VAL A 60 -5.20 -10.59 -2.78
N ASP A 61 -5.70 -10.27 -3.97
CA ASP A 61 -6.59 -11.13 -4.73
C ASP A 61 -5.97 -12.54 -4.92
N PRO A 62 -6.60 -13.61 -4.41
CA PRO A 62 -6.12 -14.98 -4.60
C PRO A 62 -5.85 -15.40 -6.04
N ALA A 63 -6.58 -14.82 -6.99
CA ALA A 63 -6.38 -15.09 -8.41
C ALA A 63 -4.98 -14.68 -8.90
N ALA A 64 -4.39 -13.63 -8.32
CA ALA A 64 -3.05 -13.12 -8.68
C ALA A 64 -1.94 -14.14 -8.45
N TYR A 65 -2.15 -15.07 -7.51
CA TYR A 65 -1.23 -16.17 -7.21
C TYR A 65 -1.83 -17.56 -7.46
N GLY A 66 -2.90 -17.63 -8.27
CA GLY A 66 -3.48 -18.90 -8.75
C GLY A 66 -4.26 -19.70 -7.71
N ALA A 67 -4.73 -19.07 -6.64
CA ALA A 67 -5.49 -19.73 -5.58
C ALA A 67 -7.00 -19.44 -5.66
N GLN A 68 -7.80 -20.34 -5.09
CA GLN A 68 -9.22 -20.10 -4.87
C GLN A 68 -9.44 -19.21 -3.64
N ARG A 69 -10.38 -18.27 -3.73
CA ARG A 69 -10.71 -17.39 -2.61
C ARG A 69 -11.30 -18.16 -1.43
N HIS A 70 -10.76 -17.92 -0.25
CA HIS A 70 -11.32 -18.42 1.00
C HIS A 70 -12.44 -17.48 1.48
N PRO A 71 -13.50 -17.97 2.15
CA PRO A 71 -14.60 -17.12 2.65
C PRO A 71 -14.19 -16.01 3.62
N ALA A 72 -13.02 -16.14 4.27
CA ALA A 72 -12.47 -15.12 5.17
C ALA A 72 -11.56 -14.09 4.48
N THR A 73 -11.23 -14.29 3.20
CA THR A 73 -10.48 -13.31 2.41
C THR A 73 -11.38 -12.12 2.12
N ASP A 74 -10.85 -10.90 2.08
CA ASP A 74 -11.62 -9.73 1.65
C ASP A 74 -12.28 -9.92 0.26
N GLU A 75 -13.41 -9.25 0.02
CA GLU A 75 -14.02 -9.20 -1.31
C GLU A 75 -13.16 -8.30 -2.21
N PRO A 76 -12.78 -8.76 -3.42
CA PRO A 76 -12.03 -7.91 -4.35
C PRO A 76 -12.79 -6.62 -4.67
N VAL A 77 -12.11 -5.48 -4.57
CA VAL A 77 -12.65 -4.17 -4.97
C VAL A 77 -11.81 -3.62 -6.12
N SER A 78 -12.33 -2.60 -6.82
CA SER A 78 -11.63 -1.99 -7.95
C SER A 78 -10.19 -1.60 -7.65
N ASP A 79 -9.93 -1.12 -6.43
CA ASP A 79 -8.59 -0.67 -6.00
C ASP A 79 -7.63 -1.84 -5.76
N SER A 80 -8.10 -3.02 -5.32
CA SER A 80 -7.23 -4.21 -5.19
C SER A 80 -7.01 -4.86 -6.55
N GLN A 81 -8.06 -4.93 -7.38
CA GLN A 81 -7.96 -5.43 -8.76
C GLN A 81 -6.96 -4.64 -9.60
N ALA A 82 -6.88 -3.32 -9.44
CA ALA A 82 -5.90 -2.52 -10.17
C ALA A 82 -4.45 -2.71 -9.68
N ARG A 83 -4.25 -3.22 -8.47
CA ARG A 83 -2.93 -3.44 -7.86
C ARG A 83 -2.42 -4.87 -8.04
N ASP A 84 -3.34 -5.83 -8.06
CA ASP A 84 -3.03 -7.26 -7.98
C ASP A 84 -3.02 -7.96 -9.37
N VAL A 85 -3.06 -7.19 -10.47
CA VAL A 85 -3.03 -7.68 -11.87
C VAL A 85 -1.63 -7.70 -12.47
#